data_AF-A0A6P5RS47-F1
#
_entry.id   AF-A0A6P5RS47-F1
#
_cell.length_a   1.000
_cell.length_b   1.000
_cell.length_c   1.000
_cell.angle_alpha   90.00
_cell.angle_beta   90.00
_cell.angle_gamma   90.00
#
_symmetry.space_group_name_H-M   'P 1'
#
loop_
_entity.id
_entity.type
_entity.pdbx_description
1 polymer ?
#
loop_
_entity_poly.entity_id
_entity_poly.type
_entity_poly.pdbx_seq_one_letter_code
_entity_poly.pdbx_strand_id
1 'polypeptide(L)'
;MEFIKQLWRCVCLVLILMLGTWSSEATSRNLQDASMYERYEQWMVRYGREYNDVNEKQKRFEIFKKNVAYIESSNSDVNKSYKLSVNQFADQTNEEVKASRNGFKGREYSTKTTSFKYENVTVVPATMDWRSKGAVTPMKDQGQCGSCWAFAAVAAVEGITQLGTGKLISLSEQEVVDCDTEDL
;
A
#
# COMPACT_ATOMS: atom_id res chain seq x y z
N MET A 1 11.98 -8.13 -66.49
CA MET A 1 10.93 -8.95 -65.85
C MET A 1 11.42 -9.64 -64.57
N GLU A 2 12.65 -10.18 -64.53
CA GLU A 2 13.21 -10.80 -63.32
C GLU A 2 13.48 -9.83 -62.16
N PHE A 3 13.94 -8.61 -62.43
CA PHE A 3 14.18 -7.60 -61.40
C PHE A 3 12.92 -7.26 -60.59
N ILE A 4 11.76 -7.17 -61.26
CA ILE A 4 10.47 -6.93 -60.62
C ILE A 4 10.03 -8.13 -59.76
N LYS A 5 10.27 -9.36 -60.24
CA LYS A 5 10.01 -10.60 -59.47
C LYS A 5 10.90 -10.69 -58.23
N GLN A 6 12.17 -10.29 -58.33
CA GLN A 6 13.10 -10.27 -57.21
C GLN A 6 12.75 -9.17 -56.19
N LEU A 7 12.39 -7.98 -56.66
CA LEU A 7 11.92 -6.89 -55.80
C LEU A 7 10.64 -7.29 -55.04
N TRP A 8 9.68 -7.92 -55.72
CA TRP A 8 8.45 -8.40 -55.08
C TRP A 8 8.71 -9.51 -54.06
N ARG A 9 9.65 -10.43 -54.35
CA ARG A 9 10.12 -11.43 -53.37
C ARG A 9 10.70 -10.77 -52.12
N CYS A 10 11.56 -9.77 -52.28
CA CYS A 10 12.13 -9.03 -51.13
C CYS A 10 11.05 -8.31 -50.32
N VAL A 11 10.09 -7.64 -50.98
CA VAL A 11 8.98 -6.96 -50.30
C VAL A 11 8.11 -7.95 -49.54
N CYS A 12 7.76 -9.10 -50.14
CA CYS A 12 6.98 -10.14 -49.46
C CYS A 12 7.74 -10.71 -48.25
N LEU A 13 9.04 -10.95 -48.37
CA LEU A 13 9.86 -11.44 -47.26
C LEU A 13 9.91 -10.44 -46.09
N VAL A 14 10.08 -9.15 -46.38
CA VAL A 14 10.06 -8.09 -45.35
C VAL A 14 8.69 -8.01 -44.68
N LEU A 15 7.60 -8.06 -45.45
CA LEU A 15 6.24 -8.04 -44.91
C LEU A 15 5.96 -9.25 -44.01
N ILE A 16 6.38 -10.46 -44.42
CA ILE A 16 6.25 -11.68 -43.61
C ILE A 16 7.04 -11.56 -42.30
N LEU A 17 8.28 -11.04 -42.34
CA LEU A 17 9.09 -10.83 -41.14
C LEU A 17 8.45 -9.82 -40.18
N MET A 18 7.94 -8.69 -40.70
CA MET A 18 7.24 -7.68 -39.90
C MET A 18 5.95 -8.21 -39.26
N LEU A 19 5.18 -9.02 -39.98
CA LEU A 19 4.00 -9.70 -39.43
C LEU A 19 4.38 -10.74 -38.37
N GLY A 20 5.48 -11.47 -38.57
CA GLY A 20 6.02 -12.44 -37.62
C GLY A 20 6.46 -11.80 -36.30
N THR A 21 7.12 -10.63 -36.33
CA THR A 21 7.53 -9.92 -35.11
C THR A 21 6.31 -9.34 -34.37
N TRP A 22 5.37 -8.71 -35.08
CA TRP A 22 4.15 -8.16 -34.48
C TRP A 22 3.27 -9.22 -33.81
N SER A 23 3.06 -10.36 -34.46
CA SER A 23 2.30 -11.49 -33.89
C SER A 23 2.99 -12.09 -32.65
N SER A 24 4.32 -12.18 -32.66
CA SER A 24 5.11 -12.64 -31.51
C SER A 24 4.98 -11.69 -30.32
N GLU A 25 5.10 -10.38 -30.55
CA GLU A 25 4.91 -9.35 -29.51
C GLU A 25 3.49 -9.35 -28.95
N ALA A 26 2.46 -9.44 -29.81
CA ALA A 26 1.07 -9.48 -29.39
C ALA A 26 0.77 -10.71 -28.51
N THR A 27 1.30 -11.88 -28.88
CA THR A 27 1.15 -13.12 -28.10
C THR A 27 1.85 -13.00 -26.74
N SER A 28 3.06 -12.44 -26.72
CA SER A 28 3.81 -12.20 -25.48
C SER A 28 3.05 -11.29 -24.50
N ARG A 29 2.47 -10.19 -25.01
CA ARG A 29 1.63 -9.28 -24.21
C ARG A 29 0.41 -9.98 -23.65
N ASN A 30 -0.29 -10.79 -24.45
CA ASN A 30 -1.46 -11.53 -23.99
C ASN A 30 -1.11 -12.56 -22.89
N LEU A 31 0.02 -13.26 -23.01
CA LEU A 31 0.48 -14.19 -21.98
C LEU A 31 0.84 -13.46 -20.68
N GLN A 32 1.51 -12.31 -20.77
CA GLN A 32 1.84 -11.50 -19.60
C GLN A 32 0.59 -10.96 -18.90
N ASP A 33 -0.41 -10.53 -19.67
CA ASP A 33 -1.69 -10.06 -19.14
C ASP A 33 -2.49 -11.20 -18.50
N ALA A 34 -2.53 -12.38 -19.10
CA ALA A 34 -3.15 -13.57 -18.51
C ALA A 34 -2.47 -13.98 -17.18
N SER A 35 -1.14 -13.99 -17.14
CA SER A 35 -0.37 -14.27 -15.91
C SER A 35 -0.63 -13.22 -14.82
N MET A 36 -0.72 -11.94 -15.20
CA MET A 36 -1.03 -10.87 -14.25
C MET A 36 -2.46 -10.99 -13.71
N TYR A 37 -3.41 -11.39 -14.55
CA TYR A 37 -4.79 -11.62 -14.14
C TYR A 37 -4.91 -12.79 -13.17
N GLU A 38 -4.17 -13.89 -13.39
CA GLU A 38 -4.10 -14.99 -12.42
C GLU A 38 -3.55 -14.53 -11.06
N ARG A 39 -2.48 -13.73 -11.04
CA ARG A 39 -1.95 -13.11 -9.81
C ARG A 39 -3.00 -12.24 -9.11
N TYR A 40 -3.80 -11.52 -9.88
CA TYR A 40 -4.88 -10.67 -9.36
C TYR A 40 -5.99 -11.50 -8.72
N GLU A 41 -6.46 -12.58 -9.37
CA GLU A 41 -7.47 -13.48 -8.80
C GLU A 41 -6.98 -14.14 -7.49
N GLN A 42 -5.73 -14.61 -7.47
CA GLN A 42 -5.11 -15.16 -6.24
C GLN A 42 -5.03 -14.11 -5.13
N TRP A 43 -4.67 -12.87 -5.47
CA TRP A 43 -4.65 -11.76 -4.54
C TRP A 43 -6.06 -11.43 -4.02
N MET A 44 -7.07 -11.44 -4.89
CA MET A 44 -8.46 -11.20 -4.51
C MET A 44 -8.93 -12.23 -3.49
N VAL A 45 -8.67 -13.52 -3.74
CA VAL A 45 -8.99 -14.60 -2.80
C VAL A 45 -8.26 -14.39 -1.47
N ARG A 46 -6.97 -14.08 -1.50
CA ARG A 46 -6.16 -13.87 -0.29
C ARG A 46 -6.68 -12.75 0.61
N TYR A 47 -7.18 -11.66 0.02
CA TYR A 47 -7.66 -10.48 0.76
C TYR A 47 -9.18 -10.33 0.77
N GLY A 48 -9.93 -11.38 0.37
CA GLY A 48 -11.39 -11.38 0.40
C GLY A 48 -12.03 -10.29 -0.45
N ARG A 49 -11.49 -10.01 -1.64
CA ARG A 49 -11.99 -8.98 -2.55
C ARG A 49 -13.06 -9.54 -3.47
N GLU A 50 -14.16 -8.83 -3.58
CA GLU A 50 -15.29 -9.15 -4.46
C GLU A 50 -15.80 -7.87 -5.13
N TYR A 51 -16.14 -7.97 -6.42
CA TYR A 51 -16.70 -6.85 -7.19
C TYR A 51 -17.86 -7.37 -8.04
N ASN A 52 -19.06 -6.84 -7.78
CA ASN A 52 -20.27 -7.20 -8.53
C ASN A 52 -20.34 -6.52 -9.90
N ASP A 53 -19.72 -5.35 -10.04
CA ASP A 53 -19.64 -4.61 -11.29
C ASP A 53 -18.38 -5.02 -12.07
N VAL A 54 -18.57 -5.52 -13.28
CA VAL A 54 -17.49 -5.93 -14.20
C VAL A 54 -16.57 -4.76 -14.56
N ASN A 55 -17.11 -3.55 -14.71
CA ASN A 55 -16.33 -2.36 -15.01
C ASN A 55 -15.47 -1.95 -13.81
N GLU A 56 -16.00 -2.06 -12.58
CA GLU A 56 -15.21 -1.81 -11.37
C GLU A 56 -14.12 -2.88 -11.22
N LYS A 57 -14.45 -4.16 -11.43
CA LYS A 57 -13.44 -5.25 -11.41
C LYS A 57 -12.31 -4.98 -12.40
N GLN A 58 -12.64 -4.59 -13.63
CA GLN A 58 -11.63 -4.24 -14.65
C GLN A 58 -10.79 -3.03 -14.24
N LYS A 59 -11.41 -1.97 -13.72
CA LYS A 59 -10.70 -0.79 -13.22
C LYS A 59 -9.74 -1.16 -12.08
N ARG A 60 -10.17 -2.00 -11.14
CA ARG A 60 -9.37 -2.47 -10.01
C ARG A 60 -8.21 -3.35 -10.45
N PHE A 61 -8.41 -4.18 -11.47
CA PHE A 61 -7.34 -4.93 -12.12
C PHE A 61 -6.29 -4.00 -12.74
N GLU A 62 -6.69 -2.94 -13.46
CA GLU A 62 -5.73 -1.97 -14.04
C GLU A 62 -4.93 -1.23 -12.96
N ILE A 63 -5.54 -0.89 -11.82
CA ILE A 63 -4.85 -0.29 -10.68
C ILE A 63 -3.85 -1.31 -10.08
N PHE A 64 -4.29 -2.55 -9.88
CA PHE A 64 -3.44 -3.64 -9.38
C PHE A 64 -2.21 -3.85 -10.26
N LYS A 65 -2.39 -3.96 -11.57
CA LYS A 65 -1.30 -4.10 -12.55
C LYS A 65 -0.29 -2.95 -12.44
N LYS A 66 -0.76 -1.71 -12.34
CA LYS A 66 0.10 -0.52 -12.18
C LYS A 66 0.87 -0.57 -10.86
N ASN A 67 0.21 -0.93 -9.76
CA ASN A 67 0.85 -1.02 -8.44
C ASN A 67 1.88 -2.13 -8.36
N VAL A 68 1.62 -3.29 -8.97
CA VAL A 68 2.58 -4.40 -9.08
C VAL A 68 3.82 -3.97 -9.87
N ALA A 69 3.64 -3.32 -11.02
CA ALA A 69 4.76 -2.81 -11.81
C ALA A 69 5.58 -1.76 -11.02
N TYR A 70 4.91 -0.90 -10.25
CA TYR A 70 5.58 0.06 -9.37
C TYR A 70 6.39 -0.64 -8.27
N ILE A 71 5.84 -1.69 -7.64
CA ILE A 71 6.54 -2.50 -6.63
C ILE A 71 7.80 -3.15 -7.22
N GLU A 72 7.67 -3.80 -8.37
CA GLU A 72 8.78 -4.48 -9.05
C GLU A 72 9.88 -3.50 -9.45
N SER A 73 9.50 -2.36 -10.05
CA SER A 73 10.44 -1.27 -10.39
C SER A 73 11.13 -0.70 -9.14
N SER A 74 10.35 -0.42 -8.08
CA SER A 74 10.89 0.13 -6.84
C SER A 74 11.89 -0.81 -6.18
N ASN A 75 11.63 -2.12 -6.21
CA ASN A 75 12.48 -3.14 -5.62
C ASN A 75 13.74 -3.47 -6.44
N SER A 76 13.82 -2.99 -7.69
CA SER A 76 15.02 -3.14 -8.52
C SER A 76 16.14 -2.14 -8.15
N ASP A 77 15.80 -1.07 -7.43
CA ASP A 77 16.74 -0.08 -6.94
C ASP A 77 17.48 -0.59 -5.69
N VAL A 78 18.76 -0.94 -5.87
CA VAL A 78 19.65 -1.45 -4.81
C VAL A 78 19.97 -0.41 -3.73
N ASN A 79 19.71 0.87 -3.96
CA ASN A 79 20.00 1.93 -3.00
C ASN A 79 18.88 2.11 -1.95
N LYS A 80 17.72 1.49 -2.14
CA LYS A 80 16.63 1.58 -1.16
C LYS A 80 16.86 0.63 0.00
N SER A 81 16.75 1.16 1.21
CA SER A 81 16.83 0.39 2.47
C SER A 81 15.56 -0.41 2.78
N TYR A 82 14.54 -0.33 1.93
CA TYR A 82 13.26 -1.01 2.11
C TYR A 82 12.78 -1.65 0.81
N LYS A 83 11.88 -2.62 0.94
CA LYS A 83 11.20 -3.27 -0.18
C LYS A 83 9.69 -3.11 -0.04
N LEU A 84 9.03 -2.97 -1.18
CA LEU A 84 7.58 -2.99 -1.27
C LEU A 84 7.08 -4.41 -1.52
N SER A 85 5.84 -4.68 -1.13
CA SER A 85 5.17 -5.95 -1.41
C SER A 85 3.70 -5.71 -1.75
N VAL A 86 3.13 -6.66 -2.49
CA VAL A 86 1.69 -6.66 -2.80
C VAL A 86 0.92 -6.91 -1.50
N ASN A 87 0.17 -5.91 -1.04
CA ASN A 87 -0.62 -5.95 0.19
C ASN A 87 -2.12 -5.73 -0.11
N GLN A 88 -2.94 -5.59 0.93
CA GLN A 88 -4.40 -5.42 0.80
C GLN A 88 -4.84 -4.17 0.03
N PHE A 89 -3.95 -3.20 -0.18
CA PHE A 89 -4.24 -1.94 -0.88
C PHE A 89 -3.83 -1.95 -2.36
N ALA A 90 -3.40 -3.11 -2.88
CA ALA A 90 -2.85 -3.19 -4.23
C ALA A 90 -3.84 -2.80 -5.33
N ASP A 91 -5.15 -2.82 -5.11
CA ASP A 91 -6.20 -2.40 -6.05
C ASP A 91 -6.66 -0.94 -5.88
N GLN A 92 -6.05 -0.18 -4.98
CA GLN A 92 -6.41 1.20 -4.67
C GLN A 92 -5.34 2.17 -5.15
N THR A 93 -5.77 3.38 -5.51
CA THR A 93 -4.85 4.49 -5.76
C THR A 93 -4.37 5.10 -4.44
N ASN A 94 -3.26 5.85 -4.48
CA ASN A 94 -2.76 6.56 -3.31
C ASN A 94 -3.79 7.56 -2.76
N GLU A 95 -4.56 8.19 -3.64
CA GLU A 95 -5.61 9.15 -3.30
C GLU A 95 -6.77 8.46 -2.57
N GLU A 96 -7.20 7.28 -3.05
CA GLU A 96 -8.24 6.48 -2.38
C GLU A 96 -7.81 6.04 -0.97
N VAL A 97 -6.56 5.59 -0.82
CA VAL A 97 -6.02 5.20 0.49
C VAL A 97 -5.98 6.41 1.43
N LYS A 98 -5.46 7.56 0.97
CA LYS A 98 -5.37 8.78 1.78
C LYS A 98 -6.75 9.30 2.19
N ALA A 99 -7.68 9.41 1.23
CA ALA A 99 -8.99 10.00 1.48
C ALA A 99 -9.83 9.20 2.49
N SER A 100 -9.66 7.87 2.53
CA SER A 100 -10.43 6.99 3.40
C SER A 100 -9.79 6.71 4.77
N ARG A 101 -8.48 6.94 4.94
CA ARG A 101 -7.73 6.48 6.13
C ARG A 101 -6.88 7.55 6.81
N ASN A 102 -6.53 8.63 6.12
CA ASN A 102 -5.75 9.71 6.72
C ASN A 102 -6.68 10.82 7.16
N GLY A 103 -7.18 10.75 8.41
CA GLY A 103 -8.07 11.78 8.95
C GLY A 103 -7.42 12.74 9.94
N PHE A 104 -6.12 12.63 10.19
CA PHE A 104 -5.41 13.63 11.00
C PHE A 104 -5.39 14.98 10.28
N LYS A 105 -6.04 15.98 10.88
CA LYS A 105 -5.98 17.39 10.46
C LYS A 105 -5.02 18.10 11.39
N GLY A 106 -3.79 18.32 10.96
CA GLY A 106 -2.85 19.09 11.78
C GLY A 106 -3.33 20.54 11.92
N ARG A 107 -3.67 20.99 13.12
CA ARG A 107 -3.80 22.42 13.41
C ARG A 107 -2.44 23.10 13.42
N GLU A 108 -2.42 24.40 13.12
CA GLU A 108 -1.32 25.27 13.54
C GLU A 108 -1.25 25.22 15.07
N TYR A 109 -0.24 24.53 15.59
CA TYR A 109 -0.03 24.40 17.02
C TYR A 109 0.11 25.80 17.65
N SER A 110 -0.55 25.99 18.79
CA SER A 110 -0.22 27.08 19.69
C SER A 110 1.28 27.06 19.98
N THR A 111 1.94 28.21 19.85
CA THR A 111 3.37 28.38 20.18
C THR A 111 3.69 28.16 21.67
N LYS A 112 2.70 27.82 22.49
CA LYS A 112 2.87 27.43 23.89
C LYS A 112 3.37 26.00 23.99
N THR A 113 4.68 25.83 23.99
CA THR A 113 5.35 24.61 24.41
C THR A 113 5.11 24.38 25.90
N THR A 114 4.40 23.31 26.26
CA THR A 114 4.44 22.77 27.62
C THR A 114 5.77 22.04 27.82
N SER A 115 6.42 22.19 28.97
CA SER A 115 7.68 21.48 29.24
C SER A 115 7.47 19.97 29.26
N PHE A 116 8.38 19.24 28.61
CA PHE A 116 8.35 17.78 28.62
C PHE A 116 9.08 17.29 29.86
N LYS A 117 8.38 16.53 30.72
CA LYS A 117 8.90 16.07 32.02
C LYS A 117 10.28 15.40 31.96
N TYR A 118 10.59 14.71 30.86
CA TYR A 118 11.82 13.93 30.69
C TYR A 118 12.82 14.57 29.71
N GLU A 119 12.72 15.89 29.47
CA GLU A 119 13.59 16.61 28.53
C GLU A 119 15.10 16.53 28.88
N ASN A 120 15.44 16.37 30.16
CA ASN A 120 16.83 16.37 30.65
C ASN A 120 17.40 14.96 30.87
N VAL A 121 16.76 13.89 30.36
CA VAL A 121 17.28 12.52 30.50
C VAL A 121 18.47 12.33 29.55
N THR A 122 19.65 12.06 30.11
CA THR A 122 20.90 11.90 29.34
C THR A 122 21.30 10.45 29.10
N VAL A 123 20.83 9.52 29.94
CA VAL A 123 21.14 8.10 29.83
C VAL A 123 19.94 7.36 29.24
N VAL A 124 20.05 6.98 27.97
CA VAL A 124 19.05 6.18 27.26
C VAL A 124 19.72 4.95 26.64
N PRO A 125 19.00 3.82 26.55
CA PRO A 125 19.54 2.61 25.92
C PRO A 125 19.71 2.81 24.42
N ALA A 126 20.69 2.12 23.82
CA ALA A 126 20.97 2.19 22.39
C ALA A 126 19.82 1.67 21.51
N THR A 127 18.97 0.78 22.05
CA THR A 127 17.77 0.28 21.39
C THR A 127 16.63 0.17 22.39
N MET A 128 15.39 0.37 21.92
CA MET A 128 14.19 0.21 22.71
C MET A 128 13.05 -0.34 21.86
N ASP A 129 12.39 -1.39 22.38
CA ASP A 129 11.22 -1.99 21.75
C ASP A 129 10.17 -2.29 22.84
N TRP A 130 9.13 -1.47 22.91
CA TRP A 130 8.05 -1.62 23.89
C TRP A 130 7.24 -2.91 23.69
N ARG A 131 7.27 -3.53 22.50
CA ARG A 131 6.63 -4.84 22.26
C ARG A 131 7.31 -5.92 23.10
N SER A 132 8.64 -5.90 23.16
CA SER A 132 9.43 -6.80 24.01
C SER A 132 9.18 -6.61 25.51
N LYS A 133 8.60 -5.47 25.89
CA LYS A 133 8.23 -5.13 27.26
C LYS A 133 6.76 -5.43 27.57
N GLY A 134 6.01 -5.98 26.61
CA GLY A 134 4.58 -6.26 26.74
C GLY A 134 3.71 -5.00 26.83
N ALA A 135 4.21 -3.86 26.35
CA ALA A 135 3.53 -2.56 26.43
C ALA A 135 2.89 -2.13 25.09
N VAL A 136 2.60 -3.09 24.22
CA VAL A 136 1.98 -2.85 22.91
C VAL A 136 0.94 -3.94 22.67
N THR A 137 -0.30 -3.54 22.36
CA THR A 137 -1.39 -4.43 21.99
C THR A 137 -1.19 -5.02 20.58
N PRO A 138 -1.95 -6.07 20.19
CA PRO A 138 -1.96 -6.53 18.80
C PRO A 138 -2.31 -5.40 17.83
N MET A 139 -1.76 -5.45 16.60
CA MET A 139 -2.09 -4.49 15.55
C MET A 139 -3.60 -4.51 15.26
N LYS A 140 -4.21 -3.32 15.22
CA LYS A 140 -5.63 -3.12 14.92
C LYS A 140 -5.80 -2.54 13.50
N ASP A 141 -7.02 -2.62 12.96
CA ASP A 141 -7.38 -2.07 11.65
C ASP A 141 -8.45 -0.97 11.80
N GLN A 142 -8.13 0.24 11.36
CA GLN A 142 -9.04 1.39 11.35
C GLN A 142 -10.09 1.32 10.22
N GLY A 143 -9.95 0.39 9.28
CA GLY A 143 -10.85 0.21 8.15
C GLY A 143 -10.79 1.39 7.17
N GLN A 144 -11.96 1.89 6.77
CA GLN A 144 -12.13 3.05 5.88
C GLN A 144 -12.62 4.27 6.66
N CYS A 145 -12.11 4.43 7.88
CA CYS A 145 -12.37 5.60 8.72
C CYS A 145 -11.08 6.41 8.86
N GLY A 146 -11.18 7.74 8.86
CA GLY A 146 -10.08 8.66 9.14
C GLY A 146 -9.66 8.71 10.62
N SER A 147 -9.86 7.64 11.38
CA SER A 147 -9.67 7.59 12.83
C SER A 147 -8.22 7.34 13.28
N CYS A 148 -7.23 7.44 12.38
CA CYS A 148 -5.82 7.17 12.69
C CYS A 148 -5.30 7.96 13.92
N TRP A 149 -5.82 9.16 14.16
CA TRP A 149 -5.49 9.99 15.32
C TRP A 149 -5.96 9.36 16.64
N ALA A 150 -7.15 8.76 16.66
CA ALA A 150 -7.70 8.07 17.82
C ALA A 150 -6.89 6.80 18.13
N PHE A 151 -6.55 6.01 17.10
CA PHE A 151 -5.68 4.83 17.25
C PHE A 151 -4.30 5.20 17.82
N ALA A 152 -3.70 6.30 17.34
CA ALA A 152 -2.41 6.76 17.85
C ALA A 152 -2.48 7.18 19.33
N ALA A 153 -3.52 7.93 19.71
CA ALA A 153 -3.74 8.34 21.10
C ALA A 153 -3.98 7.13 22.02
N VAL A 154 -4.88 6.23 21.63
CA VAL A 154 -5.21 5.03 22.39
C VAL A 154 -3.98 4.15 22.60
N ALA A 155 -3.21 3.85 21.55
CA ALA A 155 -2.00 3.02 21.67
C ALA A 155 -0.96 3.61 22.65
N ALA A 156 -0.83 4.94 22.71
CA ALA A 156 0.04 5.60 23.68
C ALA A 156 -0.49 5.45 25.12
N VAL A 157 -1.80 5.57 25.32
CA VAL A 157 -2.45 5.37 26.63
C VAL A 157 -2.33 3.91 27.08
N GLU A 158 -2.60 2.94 26.20
CA GLU A 158 -2.43 1.51 26.48
C GLU A 158 -1.00 1.20 26.96
N GLY A 159 0.01 1.76 26.27
CA GLY A 159 1.42 1.60 26.64
C GLY A 159 1.76 2.16 28.01
N ILE A 160 1.36 3.40 28.33
CA ILE A 160 1.63 3.99 29.65
C ILE A 160 0.83 3.29 30.76
N THR A 161 -0.38 2.80 30.48
CA THR A 161 -1.16 1.99 31.42
C THR A 161 -0.42 0.70 31.76
N GLN A 162 0.13 -0.02 30.77
CA GLN A 162 0.96 -1.19 31.05
C GLN A 162 2.16 -0.84 31.92
N LEU A 163 2.86 0.26 31.64
CA LEU A 163 4.06 0.65 32.38
C LEU A 163 3.77 1.09 33.82
N GLY A 164 2.62 1.74 34.05
CA GLY A 164 2.24 2.21 35.39
C GLY A 164 1.56 1.13 36.25
N THR A 165 0.82 0.21 35.63
CA THR A 165 -0.03 -0.75 36.36
C THR A 165 0.37 -2.22 36.19
N GLY A 166 1.24 -2.52 35.22
CA GLY A 166 1.59 -3.87 34.82
C GLY A 166 0.50 -4.61 34.02
N LYS A 167 -0.60 -3.93 33.67
CA LYS A 167 -1.73 -4.52 32.93
C LYS A 167 -1.89 -3.90 31.54
N LEU A 168 -1.86 -4.76 30.51
CA LEU A 168 -2.03 -4.36 29.12
C LEU A 168 -3.49 -4.59 28.79
N ILE A 169 -4.21 -3.50 28.59
CA ILE A 169 -5.65 -3.51 28.34
C ILE A 169 -5.85 -2.93 26.95
N SER A 170 -6.59 -3.65 26.10
CA SER A 170 -7.05 -3.06 24.83
C SER A 170 -8.15 -2.07 25.13
N LEU A 171 -7.91 -0.80 24.83
CA LEU A 171 -8.83 0.32 25.02
C LEU A 171 -9.66 0.56 23.74
N SER A 172 -10.67 1.42 23.84
CA SER A 172 -11.67 1.69 22.80
C SER A 172 -11.30 2.93 21.98
N GLU A 173 -10.90 2.74 20.72
CA GLU A 173 -10.77 3.86 19.77
C GLU A 173 -12.11 4.48 19.44
N GLN A 174 -13.19 3.70 19.45
CA GLN A 174 -14.52 4.17 19.10
C GLN A 174 -15.06 5.20 20.11
N GLU A 175 -14.74 5.03 21.40
CA GLU A 175 -15.10 6.00 22.43
C GLU A 175 -14.46 7.36 22.14
N VAL A 176 -13.18 7.37 21.74
CA VAL A 176 -12.48 8.60 21.38
C VAL A 176 -13.10 9.23 20.13
N VAL A 177 -13.41 8.42 19.10
CA VAL A 177 -14.05 8.89 17.87
C VAL A 177 -15.44 9.49 18.13
N ASP A 178 -16.24 8.90 19.02
CA ASP A 178 -17.62 9.32 19.27
C ASP A 178 -17.72 10.51 20.25
N CYS A 179 -16.77 10.65 21.16
CA CYS A 179 -16.86 11.59 22.28
C CYS A 179 -15.91 12.79 22.18
N ASP A 180 -14.86 12.74 21.34
CA ASP A 180 -13.99 13.90 21.14
C ASP A 180 -14.69 14.92 20.23
N THR A 181 -15.42 15.85 20.86
CA THR A 181 -16.18 16.89 20.16
C THR A 181 -15.35 18.13 19.83
N GLU A 182 -14.11 18.20 20.32
CA GLU A 182 -13.18 19.30 20.06
C GLU A 182 -12.19 18.81 19.00
N ASP A 183 -12.36 19.26 17.75
CA ASP A 183 -11.44 18.88 16.67
C ASP A 183 -9.97 19.16 17.08
N LEU A 184 -9.09 18.16 16.99
CA LEU A 184 -7.63 18.35 17.04
C LEU A 184 -7.12 19.25 15.90
#